data_AF-A0A7D5MV75-F1
#
_entry.id   AF-A0A7D5MV75-F1
#
_cell.length_a   1.000
_cell.length_b   1.000
_cell.length_c   1.000
_cell.angle_alpha   90.00
_cell.angle_beta   90.00
_cell.angle_gamma   90.00
#
_symmetry.space_group_name_H-M   'P 1'
#
loop_
_entity.id
_entity.type
_entity.pdbx_description
1 polymer ?
#
loop_
_entity_poly.entity_id
_entity_poly.type
_entity_poly.pdbx_seq_one_letter_code
_entity_poly.pdbx_strand_id
1 'polypeptide(L)'
;MIEDYRDAWPVRVLCDAREVSASGYSARRGRPESARAAANRALLGDIRRIHAQHRGRYGAPRIHAALRAEGRPVGRGRIERLMRRHGIRAKTPRRFRVVTTDNRHTLPIADNLLDQSFVATRPNQVWLADITYIPTDEGGCTSPPFWTCSLARWWAGRCASTCVRNWRSRR
;
A
#
# COMPACT_ATOMS: atom_id res chain seq x y z
N MET A 1 32.17 -13.21 -0.06
CA MET A 1 32.56 -14.63 0.06
C MET A 1 34.07 -14.79 0.15
N ILE A 2 34.91 -14.42 -0.83
CA ILE A 2 36.38 -14.38 -0.62
C ILE A 2 36.73 -13.38 0.50
N GLU A 3 36.05 -12.24 0.51
CA GLU A 3 36.19 -11.19 1.52
C GLU A 3 35.76 -11.62 2.92
N ASP A 4 34.88 -12.62 3.03
CA ASP A 4 34.30 -13.04 4.32
C ASP A 4 35.24 -14.01 5.06
N TYR A 5 36.14 -14.70 4.33
CA TYR A 5 37.05 -15.73 4.87
C TYR A 5 38.54 -15.34 4.77
N ARG A 6 38.84 -14.11 4.34
CA ARG A 6 40.21 -13.64 4.08
C ARG A 6 41.12 -13.60 5.30
N ASP A 7 40.55 -13.51 6.49
CA ASP A 7 41.29 -13.44 7.76
C ASP A 7 41.62 -14.83 8.30
N ALA A 8 40.91 -15.86 7.82
CA ALA A 8 41.12 -17.25 8.20
C ALA A 8 42.01 -18.02 7.20
N TRP A 9 42.04 -17.63 5.92
CA TRP A 9 42.76 -18.35 4.88
C TRP A 9 43.53 -17.40 3.94
N PRO A 10 44.68 -17.84 3.38
CA PRO A 10 45.41 -17.06 2.38
C PRO A 10 44.54 -16.77 1.16
N VAL A 11 44.61 -15.52 0.66
CA VAL A 11 43.81 -15.06 -0.48
C VAL A 11 44.02 -15.92 -1.73
N ARG A 12 45.23 -16.46 -1.96
CA ARG A 12 45.50 -17.37 -3.08
C ARG A 12 44.66 -18.65 -3.01
N VAL A 13 44.61 -19.30 -1.85
CA VAL A 13 43.80 -20.52 -1.63
C VAL A 13 42.32 -20.24 -1.87
N LEU A 14 41.81 -19.09 -1.41
CA LEU A 14 40.43 -18.68 -1.64
C LEU A 14 40.13 -18.35 -3.11
N CYS A 15 41.10 -17.79 -3.83
CA CYS A 15 40.99 -17.50 -5.26
C CYS A 15 40.99 -18.80 -6.07
N ASP A 16 41.87 -19.75 -5.74
CA ASP A 16 41.98 -21.05 -6.41
C ASP A 16 40.70 -21.88 -6.19
N ALA A 17 40.19 -21.93 -4.96
CA ALA A 17 38.94 -22.63 -4.62
C ALA A 17 37.68 -22.03 -5.30
N ARG A 18 37.78 -20.84 -5.87
CA ARG A 18 36.70 -20.13 -6.57
C ARG A 18 36.98 -19.96 -8.06
N GLU A 19 38.06 -20.51 -8.57
CA GLU A 19 38.49 -20.40 -9.96
C GLU A 19 38.65 -18.93 -10.42
N VAL A 20 39.09 -18.05 -9.53
CA VAL A 20 39.35 -16.63 -9.83
C VAL A 20 40.86 -16.38 -9.86
N SER A 21 41.37 -15.62 -10.82
CA SER A 21 42.79 -15.27 -10.83
C SER A 21 43.15 -14.30 -9.68
N ALA A 22 44.23 -14.60 -8.95
CA ALA A 22 44.69 -13.76 -7.84
C ALA A 22 45.07 -12.33 -8.30
N SER A 23 45.62 -12.19 -9.50
CA SER A 23 45.93 -10.90 -10.13
C SER A 23 44.66 -10.12 -10.46
N GLY A 24 43.63 -10.76 -11.02
CA GLY A 24 42.32 -10.17 -11.29
C GLY A 24 41.59 -9.77 -10.02
N TYR A 25 41.66 -10.59 -8.97
CA TYR A 25 41.13 -10.28 -7.64
C TYR A 25 41.77 -9.00 -7.08
N SER A 26 43.10 -8.94 -7.10
CA SER A 26 43.87 -7.81 -6.56
C SER A 26 43.63 -6.53 -7.35
N ALA A 27 43.62 -6.62 -8.69
CA ALA A 27 43.31 -5.50 -9.58
C ALA A 27 41.88 -4.98 -9.38
N ARG A 28 40.89 -5.87 -9.24
CA ARG A 28 39.50 -5.49 -8.94
C ARG A 28 39.39 -4.78 -7.60
N ARG A 29 40.16 -5.22 -6.60
CA ARG A 29 40.14 -4.67 -5.24
C ARG A 29 40.78 -3.29 -5.15
N GLY A 30 41.87 -3.07 -5.88
CA GLY A 30 42.56 -1.78 -5.94
C GLY A 30 41.87 -0.73 -6.82
N ARG A 31 40.85 -1.11 -7.60
CA ARG A 31 40.15 -0.16 -8.47
C ARG A 31 39.36 0.86 -7.64
N PRO A 32 39.59 2.16 -7.84
CA PRO A 32 38.76 3.19 -7.23
C PRO A 32 37.32 3.05 -7.72
N GLU A 33 36.39 3.58 -6.93
CA GLU A 33 35.00 3.55 -7.33
C GLU A 33 34.78 4.28 -8.66
N SER A 34 34.10 3.62 -9.60
CA SER A 34 33.74 4.25 -10.87
C SER A 34 32.91 5.52 -10.65
N ALA A 35 33.10 6.55 -11.49
CA ALA A 35 32.31 7.78 -11.43
C ALA A 35 30.79 7.53 -11.41
N ARG A 36 30.33 6.50 -12.14
CA ARG A 36 28.92 6.08 -12.15
C ARG A 36 28.44 5.53 -10.81
N ALA A 37 29.29 4.77 -10.11
CA ALA A 37 28.97 4.24 -8.79
C ALA A 37 28.95 5.36 -7.73
N ALA A 38 29.91 6.29 -7.78
CA ALA A 38 29.91 7.48 -6.93
C ALA A 38 28.64 8.33 -7.14
N ALA A 39 28.26 8.59 -8.39
CA ALA A 39 27.04 9.32 -8.72
C ALA A 39 25.75 8.58 -8.27
N ASN A 40 25.74 7.24 -8.32
CA ASN A 40 24.62 6.45 -7.81
C ASN A 40 24.54 6.51 -6.28
N ARG A 41 25.68 6.54 -5.58
CA ARG A 41 25.71 6.70 -4.12
C ARG A 41 25.17 8.06 -3.70
N ALA A 42 25.59 9.13 -4.37
CA ALA A 42 25.06 10.48 -4.15
C ALA A 42 23.54 10.50 -4.33
N LEU A 43 23.05 10.02 -5.49
CA LEU A 43 21.62 9.94 -5.79
C LEU A 43 20.84 9.08 -4.76
N LEU A 44 21.41 8.00 -4.27
CA LEU A 44 20.80 7.18 -3.23
C LEU A 44 20.61 7.96 -1.93
N GLY A 45 21.56 8.83 -1.57
CA GLY A 45 21.45 9.74 -0.44
C GLY A 45 20.23 10.64 -0.56
N ASP A 46 20.02 11.23 -1.74
CA ASP A 46 18.87 12.09 -2.00
C ASP A 46 17.55 11.34 -1.96
N ILE A 47 17.50 10.15 -2.58
CA ILE A 47 16.32 9.28 -2.55
C ILE A 47 15.96 8.96 -1.09
N ARG A 48 16.93 8.63 -0.24
CA ARG A 48 16.71 8.36 1.18
C ARG A 48 16.23 9.58 1.94
N ARG A 49 16.82 10.76 1.69
CA ARG A 49 16.41 12.03 2.28
C ARG A 49 14.94 12.32 1.97
N ILE A 50 14.56 12.34 0.70
CA ILE A 50 13.18 12.62 0.26
C ILE A 50 12.22 11.54 0.78
N HIS A 51 12.61 10.27 0.72
CA HIS A 51 11.77 9.19 1.21
C HIS A 51 11.52 9.30 2.73
N ALA A 52 12.53 9.67 3.52
CA ALA A 52 12.42 9.89 4.96
C ALA A 52 11.57 11.13 5.29
N GLN A 53 11.77 12.25 4.57
CA GLN A 53 10.97 13.48 4.72
C GLN A 53 9.47 13.19 4.57
N HIS A 54 9.09 12.33 3.63
CA HIS A 54 7.69 11.93 3.41
C HIS A 54 7.27 10.66 4.18
N ARG A 55 7.97 10.32 5.27
CA ARG A 55 7.67 9.18 6.17
C ARG A 55 7.56 7.84 5.45
N GLY A 56 8.23 7.69 4.32
CA GLY A 56 8.22 6.50 3.48
C GLY A 56 7.03 6.36 2.55
N ARG A 57 6.11 7.33 2.46
CA ARG A 57 4.94 7.25 1.55
C ARG A 57 5.31 7.39 0.08
N TYR A 58 6.45 8.00 -0.23
CA TYR A 58 6.82 8.33 -1.60
C TYR A 58 7.51 7.15 -2.27
N GLY A 59 6.94 6.72 -3.40
CA GLY A 59 7.54 5.78 -4.33
C GLY A 59 8.35 6.47 -5.43
N ALA A 60 8.92 5.68 -6.34
CA ALA A 60 9.77 6.18 -7.43
C ALA A 60 9.14 7.32 -8.26
N PRO A 61 7.83 7.31 -8.63
CA PRO A 61 7.24 8.40 -9.39
C PRO A 61 7.23 9.74 -8.63
N ARG A 62 6.93 9.69 -7.32
CA ARG A 62 6.88 10.91 -6.48
C ARG A 62 8.27 11.41 -6.13
N ILE A 63 9.23 10.51 -5.90
CA ILE A 63 10.63 10.89 -5.68
C ILE A 63 11.23 11.50 -6.95
N HIS A 64 10.90 10.96 -8.14
CA HIS A 64 11.29 11.57 -9.41
C HIS A 64 10.76 12.99 -9.57
N ALA A 65 9.47 13.21 -9.25
CA ALA A 65 8.89 14.55 -9.30
C ALA A 65 9.57 15.51 -8.30
N ALA A 66 9.84 15.05 -7.08
CA ALA A 66 10.54 15.85 -6.06
C ALA A 66 11.97 16.22 -6.50
N LEU A 67 12.75 15.26 -7.01
CA LEU A 67 14.09 15.53 -7.52
C LEU A 67 14.08 16.50 -8.71
N ARG A 68 13.07 16.40 -9.58
CA ARG A 68 12.89 17.34 -10.69
C ARG A 68 12.55 18.75 -10.19
N ALA A 69 11.73 18.87 -9.15
CA ALA A 69 11.43 20.15 -8.50
C ALA A 69 12.65 20.76 -7.80
N GLU A 70 13.55 19.93 -7.26
CA GLU A 70 14.86 20.36 -6.71
C GLU A 70 15.91 20.67 -7.81
N GLY A 71 15.53 20.70 -9.09
CA GLY A 71 16.44 21.04 -10.19
C GLY A 71 17.41 19.92 -10.59
N ARG A 72 17.16 18.67 -10.17
CA ARG A 72 18.02 17.52 -10.44
C ARG A 72 17.31 16.52 -11.37
N PRO A 73 17.39 16.72 -12.70
CA PRO A 73 16.76 15.81 -13.65
C PRO A 73 17.48 14.46 -13.66
N VAL A 74 16.80 13.43 -13.17
CA VAL A 74 17.29 12.05 -13.15
C VAL A 74 16.27 11.16 -13.80
N GLY A 75 16.69 10.26 -14.70
CA GLY A 75 15.77 9.32 -15.34
C GLY A 75 15.06 8.42 -14.33
N ARG A 76 13.73 8.31 -14.46
CA ARG A 76 12.87 7.50 -13.58
C ARG A 76 13.36 6.05 -13.41
N GLY A 77 13.76 5.38 -14.49
CA GLY A 77 14.27 4.01 -14.42
C GLY A 77 15.55 3.86 -13.57
N ARG A 78 16.39 4.91 -13.49
CA ARG A 78 17.57 4.92 -12.62
C ARG A 78 17.15 4.94 -11.14
N ILE A 79 16.15 5.75 -10.80
CA ILE A 79 15.59 5.85 -9.45
C ILE A 79 14.95 4.51 -9.06
N GLU A 80 14.11 3.94 -9.92
CA GLU A 80 13.44 2.65 -9.69
C GLU A 80 14.45 1.52 -9.44
N ARG A 81 15.51 1.44 -10.25
CA ARG A 81 16.58 0.45 -10.09
C ARG A 81 17.31 0.60 -8.76
N LEU A 82 17.62 1.83 -8.35
CA LEU A 82 18.28 2.10 -7.06
C LEU A 82 17.36 1.77 -5.88
N MET A 83 16.10 2.20 -5.93
CA MET A 83 15.12 1.88 -4.89
C MET A 83 14.94 0.36 -4.73
N ARG A 84 14.84 -0.37 -5.84
CA ARG A 84 14.72 -1.84 -5.83
C ARG A 84 15.96 -2.51 -5.22
N ARG A 85 17.16 -2.10 -5.63
CA ARG A 85 18.44 -2.65 -5.12
C ARG A 85 18.61 -2.42 -3.61
N HIS A 86 18.11 -1.30 -3.09
CA HIS A 86 18.25 -0.91 -1.69
C HIS A 86 16.99 -1.15 -0.84
N GLY A 87 16.00 -1.88 -1.36
CA GLY A 87 14.80 -2.25 -0.60
C GLY A 87 13.88 -1.08 -0.23
N ILE A 88 14.04 0.09 -0.87
CA ILE A 88 13.24 1.28 -0.57
C ILE A 88 11.88 1.12 -1.26
N ARG A 89 10.81 1.00 -0.46
CA ARG A 89 9.45 0.79 -0.94
C ARG A 89 8.52 1.84 -0.37
N ALA A 90 7.55 2.27 -1.17
CA ALA A 90 6.51 3.16 -0.69
C ALA A 90 5.63 2.43 0.34
N LYS A 91 5.38 3.08 1.47
CA LYS A 91 4.39 2.65 2.45
C LYS A 91 3.00 3.01 1.93
N THR A 92 2.22 1.99 1.60
CA THR A 92 0.79 2.15 1.30
C THR A 92 0.02 2.17 2.60
N PRO A 93 -0.87 3.16 2.85
CA PRO A 93 -1.76 3.10 4.00
C PRO A 93 -2.62 1.83 3.90
N ARG A 94 -2.85 1.14 5.03
CA ARG A 94 -3.83 0.06 5.07
C ARG A 94 -5.19 0.67 4.71
N ARG A 95 -5.94 0.00 3.84
CA ARG A 95 -7.32 0.41 3.54
C ARG A 95 -8.08 0.41 4.87
N PHE A 96 -8.55 1.59 5.28
CA PHE A 96 -9.43 1.71 6.43
C PHE A 96 -10.77 1.08 6.04
N ARG A 97 -11.11 -0.05 6.67
CA ARG A 97 -12.43 -0.65 6.55
C ARG A 97 -13.22 -0.17 7.76
N VAL A 98 -14.25 0.64 7.53
CA VAL A 98 -15.22 0.97 8.58
C VAL A 98 -15.90 -0.34 8.96
N VAL A 99 -15.63 -0.83 10.16
CA VAL A 99 -16.38 -1.95 10.76
C VAL A 99 -17.48 -1.29 11.57
N THR A 100 -18.65 -1.11 10.95
CA THR A 100 -19.82 -0.50 11.60
C THR A 100 -20.50 -1.42 12.61
N THR A 101 -20.25 -2.73 12.51
CA THR A 101 -20.91 -3.72 13.36
C THR A 101 -19.85 -4.60 14.01
N ASP A 102 -19.72 -4.49 15.33
CA ASP A 102 -19.01 -5.49 16.11
C ASP A 102 -19.93 -6.71 16.25
N ASN A 103 -19.86 -7.64 15.29
CA ASN A 103 -20.59 -8.91 15.34
C ASN A 103 -20.12 -9.82 16.49
N ARG A 104 -19.09 -9.43 17.27
CA ARG A 104 -18.55 -10.18 18.40
C ARG A 104 -18.86 -9.50 19.73
N HIS A 105 -20.10 -9.05 19.90
CA HIS A 105 -20.57 -8.57 21.19
C HIS A 105 -21.31 -9.68 21.95
N THR A 106 -21.22 -9.64 23.27
CA THR A 106 -21.94 -10.56 24.17
C THR A 106 -23.37 -10.08 24.47
N LEU A 107 -23.81 -8.97 23.88
CA LEU A 107 -25.17 -8.43 24.05
C LEU A 107 -26.20 -9.34 23.35
N PRO A 108 -27.43 -9.44 23.88
CA PRO A 108 -28.49 -10.21 23.26
C PRO A 108 -28.81 -9.64 21.86
N ILE A 109 -28.62 -10.48 20.85
CA ILE A 109 -29.03 -10.17 19.47
C ILE A 109 -30.53 -10.44 19.40
N ALA A 110 -31.31 -9.44 18.98
CA ALA A 110 -32.74 -9.64 18.73
C ALA A 110 -32.94 -10.63 17.58
N ASP A 111 -33.90 -11.55 17.72
CA ASP A 111 -34.17 -12.56 16.72
C ASP A 111 -34.54 -11.92 15.37
N ASN A 112 -33.95 -12.42 14.28
CA ASN A 112 -34.27 -11.97 12.94
C ASN A 112 -35.63 -12.55 12.51
N LEU A 113 -36.71 -11.84 12.86
CA LEU A 113 -38.10 -12.25 12.56
C LEU A 113 -38.41 -12.36 11.06
N LEU A 114 -37.61 -11.74 10.20
CA LEU A 114 -37.84 -11.72 8.75
C LEU A 114 -37.16 -12.89 8.03
N ASP A 115 -36.05 -13.40 8.55
CA ASP A 115 -35.22 -14.45 7.93
C ASP A 115 -35.07 -14.34 6.40
N GLN A 116 -34.88 -13.10 5.90
CA GLN A 116 -34.78 -12.78 4.47
C GLN A 116 -36.04 -13.08 3.62
N SER A 117 -37.18 -13.32 4.26
CA SER A 117 -38.50 -13.34 3.63
C SER A 117 -39.05 -11.93 3.50
N PHE A 118 -39.00 -11.38 2.28
CA PHE A 118 -39.51 -10.05 1.97
C PHE A 118 -40.92 -10.07 1.34
N VAL A 119 -41.65 -11.17 1.52
CA VAL A 119 -43.00 -11.32 0.97
C VAL A 119 -44.00 -10.65 1.90
N ALA A 120 -44.63 -9.55 1.44
CA ALA A 120 -45.68 -8.84 2.16
C ALA A 120 -46.99 -8.88 1.35
N THR A 121 -48.10 -9.14 2.02
CA THR A 121 -49.45 -9.23 1.42
C THR A 121 -50.23 -7.93 1.56
N ARG A 122 -49.85 -7.07 2.51
CA ARG A 122 -50.46 -5.76 2.77
C ARG A 122 -49.38 -4.70 3.04
N PRO A 123 -49.66 -3.41 2.79
CA PRO A 123 -48.76 -2.32 3.18
C PRO A 123 -48.43 -2.34 4.68
N ASN A 124 -47.29 -1.76 5.06
CA ASN A 124 -46.81 -1.63 6.46
C ASN A 124 -46.48 -2.94 7.21
N GLN A 125 -46.31 -4.07 6.52
CA GLN A 125 -45.94 -5.34 7.16
C GLN A 125 -44.42 -5.52 7.32
N VAL A 126 -43.62 -4.99 6.39
CA VAL A 126 -42.16 -5.07 6.42
C VAL A 126 -41.58 -3.71 6.07
N TRP A 127 -40.70 -3.20 6.92
CA TRP A 127 -40.01 -1.93 6.72
C TRP A 127 -38.52 -2.23 6.59
N LEU A 128 -37.92 -1.84 5.47
CA LEU A 128 -36.47 -1.92 5.26
C LEU A 128 -35.92 -0.50 5.25
N ALA A 129 -34.88 -0.26 6.03
CA ALA A 129 -34.09 0.96 5.98
C ALA A 129 -32.65 0.57 5.67
N ASP A 130 -32.06 1.20 4.65
CA ASP A 130 -30.63 1.15 4.41
C ASP A 130 -29.97 2.44 4.92
N ILE A 131 -28.73 2.33 5.38
CA ILE A 131 -27.90 3.48 5.72
C ILE A 131 -26.86 3.58 4.60
N THR A 132 -27.09 4.51 3.67
CA THR A 132 -26.10 4.84 2.65
C THR A 132 -25.21 5.96 3.18
N TYR A 133 -23.94 5.66 3.43
CA TYR A 133 -22.95 6.68 3.75
C TYR A 133 -22.53 7.40 2.46
N ILE A 134 -22.81 8.69 2.40
CA ILE A 134 -22.34 9.56 1.32
C ILE A 134 -21.02 10.18 1.77
N PRO A 135 -19.89 9.89 1.12
CA PRO A 135 -18.63 10.55 1.44
C PRO A 135 -18.69 12.01 1.00
N THR A 136 -18.47 12.94 1.94
CA THR A 136 -18.30 14.37 1.65
C THR A 136 -16.81 14.72 1.61
N ASP A 137 -16.40 15.49 0.60
CA ASP A 137 -15.00 15.98 0.44
C ASP A 137 -14.69 17.22 1.30
N GLU A 138 -15.64 17.65 2.14
CA GLU A 138 -15.47 18.78 3.05
C GLU A 138 -14.99 18.31 4.42
N GLY A 139 -13.70 18.52 4.70
CA GLY A 139 -13.21 18.66 6.09
C GLY A 139 -12.05 17.74 6.49
N GLY A 140 -10.82 18.24 6.31
CA GLY A 140 -9.67 17.77 7.07
C GLY A 140 -9.67 18.30 8.50
N CYS A 141 -8.96 17.57 9.37
CA CYS A 141 -8.53 17.92 10.74
C CYS A 141 -9.56 17.82 11.90
N THR A 142 -9.37 16.77 12.70
CA THR A 142 -9.48 16.70 14.17
C THR A 142 -10.70 17.33 14.84
N SER A 143 -11.85 16.67 14.74
CA SER A 143 -12.93 16.55 15.76
C SER A 143 -13.95 15.52 15.25
N PRO A 144 -14.68 14.79 16.11
CA PRO A 144 -15.63 13.77 15.64
C PRO A 144 -16.71 14.44 14.78
N PRO A 145 -16.97 13.95 13.55
CA PRO A 145 -17.87 14.63 12.64
C PRO A 145 -19.28 14.66 13.18
N PHE A 146 -19.95 15.79 13.02
CA PHE A 146 -21.38 15.89 13.15
C PHE A 146 -22.00 15.16 11.95
N TRP A 147 -22.47 13.93 12.14
CA TRP A 147 -22.99 13.07 11.09
C TRP A 147 -24.49 13.32 10.92
N THR A 148 -24.91 13.87 9.79
CA THR A 148 -26.34 13.94 9.45
C THR A 148 -26.77 12.67 8.73
N CYS A 149 -27.72 11.94 9.32
CA CYS A 149 -28.28 10.72 8.76
C CYS A 149 -29.51 11.06 7.92
N SER A 150 -29.40 11.03 6.59
CA SER A 150 -30.56 11.12 5.71
C SER A 150 -31.22 9.75 5.58
N LEU A 151 -32.36 9.56 6.24
CA LEU A 151 -33.24 8.40 6.04
C LEU A 151 -33.98 8.54 4.70
N ALA A 152 -33.62 7.72 3.72
CA ALA A 152 -34.42 7.56 2.51
C ALA A 152 -35.57 6.57 2.78
N ARG A 153 -36.82 7.06 2.78
CA ARG A 153 -38.01 6.23 2.97
C ARG A 153 -38.49 5.72 1.60
N TRP A 154 -38.24 4.45 1.27
CA TRP A 154 -38.74 3.84 0.04
C TRP A 154 -40.10 3.16 0.25
N TRP A 155 -41.02 3.42 -0.67
CA TRP A 155 -42.39 2.88 -0.68
C TRP A 155 -42.43 1.57 -1.46
N ALA A 156 -42.63 0.43 -0.79
CA ALA A 156 -42.76 -0.87 -1.43
C ALA A 156 -44.22 -1.11 -1.87
N GLY A 157 -44.59 -0.58 -3.04
CA GLY A 157 -45.94 -0.74 -3.60
C GLY A 157 -46.04 -1.44 -4.96
N ARG A 158 -44.94 -1.58 -5.71
CA ARG A 158 -44.94 -2.28 -7.02
C ARG A 158 -43.50 -2.50 -7.48
N CYS A 159 -43.01 -3.75 -7.33
CA CYS A 159 -41.82 -4.37 -7.98
C CYS A 159 -41.09 -5.33 -7.02
N ALA A 160 -41.79 -6.29 -6.44
CA ALA A 160 -41.15 -7.37 -5.66
C ALA A 160 -40.46 -8.44 -6.53
N SER A 161 -40.60 -8.41 -7.85
CA SER A 161 -40.04 -9.44 -8.75
C SER A 161 -38.68 -9.11 -9.38
N THR A 162 -38.23 -7.84 -9.36
CA THR A 162 -36.97 -7.45 -10.03
C THR A 162 -35.78 -7.36 -9.08
N CYS A 163 -35.99 -7.10 -7.78
CA CYS A 163 -34.87 -6.85 -6.85
C CYS A 163 -34.14 -8.13 -6.38
N VAL A 164 -34.79 -9.30 -6.42
CA VAL A 164 -34.19 -10.59 -6.00
C VAL A 164 -33.07 -11.04 -6.95
N ARG A 165 -33.05 -10.58 -8.21
CA ARG A 165 -32.11 -11.10 -9.21
C ARG A 165 -30.70 -10.51 -9.12
N ASN A 166 -30.52 -9.31 -8.54
CA ASN A 166 -29.24 -8.59 -8.61
C ASN A 166 -28.31 -8.81 -7.41
N TRP A 167 -28.78 -9.46 -6.34
CA TRP A 167 -27.96 -9.75 -5.14
C TRP A 167 -27.22 -11.10 -5.20
N ARG A 168 -27.56 -11.98 -6.15
CA ARG A 168 -26.86 -13.27 -6.35
C ARG A 168 -25.53 -13.15 -7.10
N SER A 169 -25.24 -12.04 -7.79
CA SER A 169 -24.07 -11.89 -8.67
C SER A 169 -22.87 -11.18 -8.03
N ARG A 170 -22.95 -10.80 -6.75
CA ARG A 170 -21.82 -10.21 -6.00
C ARG A 170 -21.45 -11.09 -4.79
N ARG A 171 -21.01 -12.32 -5.07
CA ARG A 171 -20.07 -13.05 -4.22
C ARG A 171 -18.88 -13.45 -5.07
#